data_AF-A0A140K033-F1
#
_entry.id   AF-A0A140K033-F1
#
_cell.length_a   1.000
_cell.length_b   1.000
_cell.length_c   1.000
_cell.angle_alpha   90.00
_cell.angle_beta   90.00
_cell.angle_gamma   90.00
#
_symmetry.space_group_name_H-M   'P 1'
#
loop_
_entity.id
_entity.type
_entity.pdbx_description
1 polymer ?
#
loop_
_entity_poly.entity_id
_entity_poly.type
_entity_poly.pdbx_seq_one_letter_code
_entity_poly.pdbx_strand_id
1 'polypeptide(L)' 'MANNEDKRGFASMEEDKQREIASKGGKAAHEKGTAHEFTSEEAREAGRKGGKAAHEKGTAHEFTSEEAKEAGRKGGQSNH' A
#
# COMPACT_ATOMS: atom_id res chain seq x y z
N MET A 1 -12.30 2.57 -43.42
CA MET A 1 -11.19 2.20 -42.51
C MET A 1 -11.67 2.39 -41.08
N ALA A 2 -11.78 1.33 -40.28
CA ALA A 2 -12.10 1.48 -38.86
C ALA A 2 -10.78 1.59 -38.08
N ASN A 3 -10.41 2.82 -37.68
CA ASN A 3 -9.42 3.02 -36.62
C ASN A 3 -10.11 2.70 -35.29
N ASN A 4 -10.18 1.41 -34.98
CA ASN A 4 -10.45 1.00 -33.62
C ASN A 4 -9.11 1.20 -32.90
N GLU A 5 -8.95 2.37 -32.27
CA GLU A 5 -8.03 2.54 -31.15
C GLU A 5 -8.54 1.61 -30.04
N ASP A 6 -8.31 0.32 -30.25
CA ASP A 6 -8.68 -0.73 -29.33
C ASP A 6 -7.91 -0.41 -28.06
N LYS A 7 -8.62 0.12 -27.06
CA LYS A 7 -8.16 0.37 -25.68
C LYS A 7 -7.71 -0.96 -25.03
N ARG A 8 -6.69 -1.58 -25.59
CA ARG A 8 -6.12 -2.87 -25.22
C ARG A 8 -4.91 -2.62 -24.36
N GLY A 9 -4.85 -3.34 -23.26
CA GLY A 9 -3.76 -3.24 -22.30
C GLY A 9 -4.22 -2.65 -20.98
N PHE A 10 -3.44 -2.94 -19.95
CA PHE A 10 -3.76 -2.56 -18.58
C PHE A 10 -3.93 -1.04 -18.41
N ALA A 11 -3.06 -0.25 -19.05
CA ALA A 11 -3.08 1.21 -18.98
C ALA A 11 -4.27 1.86 -19.70
N SER A 12 -4.92 1.15 -20.63
CA SER A 12 -6.08 1.66 -21.39
C SER A 12 -7.42 1.29 -20.75
N MET A 13 -7.42 0.56 -19.64
CA MET A 13 -8.63 0.23 -18.87
C MET A 13 -9.09 1.42 -18.02
N GLU A 14 -10.36 1.41 -17.61
CA GLU A 14 -10.90 2.35 -16.61
C GLU A 14 -10.14 2.21 -15.26
N GLU A 15 -9.93 3.31 -14.55
CA GLU A 15 -9.11 3.37 -13.33
C GLU A 15 -9.59 2.41 -12.23
N ASP A 16 -10.91 2.32 -12.04
CA ASP A 16 -11.50 1.40 -11.06
C ASP A 16 -11.17 -0.06 -11.37
N LYS A 17 -11.22 -0.41 -12.66
CA LYS A 17 -10.89 -1.76 -13.13
C LYS A 17 -9.40 -2.05 -12.98
N GLN A 18 -8.53 -1.07 -13.25
CA GLN A 18 -7.09 -1.20 -13.01
C GLN A 18 -6.79 -1.43 -11.53
N ARG A 19 -7.41 -0.63 -10.64
CA ARG A 19 -7.26 -0.76 -9.18
C ARG A 19 -7.73 -2.13 -8.70
N GLU A 20 -8.87 -2.60 -9.18
CA GLU A 20 -9.41 -3.91 -8.83
C GLU A 20 -8.46 -5.04 -9.22
N ILE A 21 -7.95 -5.02 -10.47
CA ILE A 21 -7.01 -6.02 -10.96
C ILE A 21 -5.68 -5.95 -10.20
N ALA A 22 -5.14 -4.76 -9.95
CA ALA A 22 -3.92 -4.56 -9.16
C ALA A 22 -4.09 -5.10 -7.73
N SER A 23 -5.24 -4.81 -7.10
CA SER A 23 -5.57 -5.31 -5.76
C SER A 23 -5.65 -6.84 -5.74
N LYS A 24 -6.31 -7.44 -6.74
CA LYS A 24 -6.38 -8.91 -6.89
C LYS A 24 -4.99 -9.53 -7.10
N GLY A 25 -4.16 -8.92 -7.95
CA GLY A 25 -2.80 -9.38 -8.21
C GLY A 25 -1.92 -9.37 -6.95
N GLY A 26 -1.97 -8.28 -6.18
CA GLY A 26 -1.25 -8.18 -4.90
C GLY A 26 -1.71 -9.23 -3.89
N LYS A 27 -3.03 -9.38 -3.70
CA LYS A 27 -3.60 -10.40 -2.80
C LYS A 27 -3.19 -11.81 -3.20
N ALA A 28 -3.29 -12.14 -4.49
CA ALA A 28 -2.89 -13.44 -5.00
C ALA A 28 -1.39 -13.71 -4.83
N ALA A 29 -0.53 -12.68 -4.96
CA ALA A 29 0.91 -12.84 -4.75
C ALA A 29 1.26 -13.15 -3.28
N HIS A 30 0.55 -12.52 -2.34
CA HIS A 30 0.65 -12.84 -0.91
C HIS A 30 0.11 -14.23 -0.60
N GLU A 31 -1.07 -14.58 -1.11
CA GLU A 31 -1.69 -15.90 -0.89
C GLU A 31 -0.81 -17.04 -1.43
N LYS A 32 -0.15 -16.83 -2.57
CA LYS A 32 0.75 -17.80 -3.19
C LYS A 32 2.15 -17.84 -2.57
N GLY A 33 2.46 -17.00 -1.58
CA GLY A 33 3.80 -16.91 -0.97
C GLY A 33 4.90 -16.41 -1.91
N THR A 34 4.53 -15.84 -3.07
CA THR A 34 5.48 -15.25 -4.03
C THR A 34 5.83 -13.81 -3.68
N ALA A 35 5.02 -13.17 -2.84
CA ALA A 35 5.33 -11.85 -2.30
C ALA A 35 6.45 -11.96 -1.26
N HIS A 36 7.23 -10.89 -1.12
CA HIS A 36 8.18 -10.77 -0.02
C HIS A 36 7.40 -10.68 1.30
N GLU A 37 7.59 -11.66 2.17
CA GLU A 37 7.08 -11.63 3.53
C GLU A 37 8.05 -10.83 4.39
N PHE A 38 7.58 -9.69 4.89
CA PHE A 38 8.34 -8.93 5.86
C PHE A 38 8.27 -9.63 7.21
N THR A 39 9.43 -9.88 7.81
CA THR A 39 9.47 -10.17 9.23
C THR A 39 8.95 -8.96 10.02
N SER A 40 8.46 -9.18 11.25
CA SER A 40 7.98 -8.09 12.10
C SER A 40 9.04 -7.00 12.34
N GLU A 41 10.31 -7.38 12.35
CA GLU A 41 11.44 -6.46 12.48
C GLU A 41 11.62 -5.61 11.22
N GLU A 42 11.64 -6.22 10.04
CA GLU A 42 11.77 -5.52 8.76
C GLU A 42 10.59 -4.57 8.50
N ALA A 43 9.36 -5.00 8.81
CA ALA A 43 8.18 -4.15 8.70
C ALA A 43 8.29 -2.90 9.60
N ARG A 44 8.83 -3.07 10.82
CA ARG A 44 9.03 -1.98 11.77
C ARG A 44 10.15 -1.03 11.33
N GLU A 45 11.24 -1.56 10.77
CA GLU A 45 12.32 -0.74 10.24
C GLU A 45 11.87 0.05 9.02
N ALA A 46 11.19 -0.60 8.07
CA ALA A 46 10.64 0.03 6.88
C ALA A 46 9.64 1.13 7.25
N GLY A 47 8.74 0.88 8.21
CA GLY A 47 7.82 1.89 8.73
C GLY A 47 8.54 3.08 9.37
N ARG A 48 9.56 2.83 10.20
CA ARG A 48 10.38 3.89 10.81
C ARG A 48 11.09 4.73 9.75
N LYS A 49 11.69 4.08 8.74
CA LYS A 49 12.40 4.77 7.65
C LYS A 49 11.44 5.59 6.78
N GLY A 50 10.29 5.03 6.45
CA GLY A 50 9.24 5.73 5.70
C GLY A 50 8.70 6.95 6.45
N GLY A 51 8.45 6.82 7.75
CA GLY A 51 8.02 7.95 8.59
C GLY A 51 9.05 9.07 8.65
N LYS A 52 10.33 8.72 8.84
CA LYS A 52 11.43 9.71 8.79
C LYS A 52 11.49 10.43 7.46
N ALA A 53 11.47 9.69 6.35
CA ALA A 53 11.51 10.27 5.01
C ALA A 53 10.30 11.17 4.71
N ALA A 54 9.10 10.82 5.20
CA ALA A 54 7.91 11.65 5.06
C ALA A 54 8.03 12.96 5.87
N HIS A 55 8.59 12.89 7.07
CA HIS A 55 8.87 14.09 7.88
C HIS A 55 9.91 14.99 7.23
N GLU A 56 10.99 14.43 6.69
CA GLU A 56 12.02 15.18 5.97
C GLU A 56 11.46 15.87 4.71
N LYS A 57 10.51 15.23 4.02
CA LYS A 57 9.86 15.77 2.81
C LYS A 57 8.70 16.71 3.10
N GLY A 58 8.31 16.90 4.37
CA GLY A 58 7.15 17.69 4.75
C GLY A 58 5.81 17.10 4.31
N THR A 59 5.78 15.85 3.87
CA THR A 59 4.56 15.12 3.48
C THR A 59 4.03 14.23 4.60
N ALA A 60 4.66 14.29 5.78
CA ALA A 60 4.19 13.55 6.95
C ALA A 60 2.81 14.07 7.35
N HIS A 61 1.92 13.13 7.66
CA HIS A 61 0.67 13.46 8.29
C HIS A 61 0.94 13.91 9.72
N GLU A 62 0.49 15.13 10.07
CA GLU A 62 0.54 15.63 11.44
C GLU A 62 -0.59 15.00 12.23
N PHE A 63 -0.26 13.94 12.98
CA PHE A 63 -1.23 13.33 13.87
C PHE A 63 -1.48 14.24 15.07
N THR A 64 -2.75 14.47 15.40
CA THR A 64 -3.10 14.97 16.72
C THR A 64 -2.76 13.92 17.79
N SER A 65 -2.63 14.35 19.05
CA SER A 65 -2.33 13.46 20.18
C SER A 65 -3.33 12.30 20.34
N GLU A 66 -4.59 12.51 19.95
CA GLU A 66 -5.63 11.48 20.00
C GLU A 66 -5.48 10.48 18.85
N GLU A 67 -5.25 10.95 17.62
CA GLU A 67 -5.04 10.11 16.44
C GLU A 67 -3.76 9.27 16.53
N ALA A 68 -2.67 9.84 17.07
CA ALA A 68 -1.43 9.11 17.29
C ALA A 68 -1.62 7.95 18.29
N LYS A 69 -2.43 8.18 19.34
CA LYS A 69 -2.79 7.14 20.33
C LYS A 69 -3.64 6.04 19.69
N GLU A 70 -4.63 6.40 18.88
CA GLU A 70 -5.48 5.43 18.20
C GLU A 70 -4.69 4.59 17.20
N ALA A 71 -3.84 5.21 16.38
CA ALA A 71 -2.96 4.52 15.44
C ALA A 71 -1.99 3.58 16.17
N GLY A 72 -1.40 4.02 17.29
CA GLY A 72 -0.53 3.19 18.12
C GLY A 72 -1.25 1.99 18.73
N ARG A 73 -2.48 2.18 19.23
CA ARG A 73 -3.31 1.11 19.78
C ARG A 73 -3.67 0.08 18.70
N LYS A 74 -4.13 0.54 17.54
CA LYS A 74 -4.50 -0.33 16.41
C LYS A 74 -3.28 -1.10 15.88
N GLY A 75 -2.12 -0.45 15.77
CA GLY A 75 -0.88 -1.08 15.35
C GLY A 75 -0.35 -2.12 16.35
N GLY A 76 -0.56 -1.90 17.65
CA GLY A 76 -0.17 -2.85 18.69
C GLY A 76 -1.13 -4.03 18.85
N GLN A 77 -2.41 -3.88 18.48
CA GLN A 77 -3.43 -4.92 18.58
C GLN A 77 -3.35 -6.00 17.49
N SER A 78 -2.60 -5.77 16.41
CA SER A 78 -2.36 -6.78 15.36
C SER A 78 -1.35 -7.87 15.77
N ASN A 79 -0.86 -7.86 17.01
CA ASN A 79 0.18 -8.76 17.51
C ASN A 79 -0.33 -9.76 18.57
N HIS A 80 -1.61 -10.14 18.49
CA HIS A 80 -2.21 -11.25 19.24
C HIS A 80 -2.89 -12.21 18.27
#